data_AF-A0A4R4AGV0-F1
#
_entry.id   AF-A0A4R4AGV0-F1
#
_cell.length_a   1.000
_cell.length_b   1.000
_cell.length_c   1.000
_cell.angle_alpha   90.00
_cell.angle_beta   90.00
_cell.angle_gamma   90.00
#
_symmetry.space_group_name_H-M   'P 1'
#
loop_
_entity.id
_entity.type
_entity.pdbx_description
1 polymer ?
#
loop_
_entity_poly.entity_id
_entity_poly.type
_entity_poly.pdbx_seq_one_letter_code
_entity_poly.pdbx_strand_id
1 'polypeptide(L)'
;MLTRKSALLGAAIMVSPLAGADVINVGGVLWNPDSPLDMKMDSNFTQWFQSTNSGYDMGSLVGINATNATTMMFGNYLYGGGKINNFNDANDQTGQPNPETNPADFCPGCELTYEFGGIEFVENTPGGGDFLDPATYTVDWSQSYFKIWVDHSRNFNANNDFEADPNEMYEATDGALFLEGTFESISFTGQLFAAGMLFSNAGSAMHVTGGMARDYFDTDPLVTLGGTPFDFSYTASSQFMVDLAGGADVFFARVSTAELLGDTISIPEPGALALLGAGLIGLARVRRRHDAA
;
A
#
# COMPACT_ATOMS: atom_id res chain seq x y z
N MET A 1 49.71 -19.82 60.63
CA MET A 1 49.25 -20.14 59.26
C MET A 1 47.78 -19.80 59.15
N LEU A 2 47.41 -18.71 58.46
CA LEU A 2 46.03 -18.42 58.03
C LEU A 2 46.04 -17.38 56.89
N THR A 3 45.97 -17.92 55.67
CA THR A 3 45.21 -17.53 54.47
C THR A 3 45.04 -16.08 53.97
N ARG A 4 45.33 -15.96 52.66
CA ARG A 4 45.08 -14.89 51.67
C ARG A 4 43.63 -14.35 51.66
N LYS A 5 43.45 -13.10 51.25
CA LYS A 5 42.25 -12.65 50.50
C LYS A 5 42.66 -11.74 49.35
N SER A 6 42.61 -12.30 48.14
CA SER A 6 42.73 -11.61 46.87
C SER A 6 41.44 -10.82 46.59
N ALA A 7 41.57 -9.57 46.13
CA ALA A 7 40.45 -8.75 45.68
C ALA A 7 39.97 -9.23 44.31
N LEU A 8 38.67 -9.54 44.18
CA LEU A 8 38.00 -9.77 42.91
C LEU A 8 37.55 -8.42 42.32
N LEU A 9 38.09 -8.06 41.15
CA LEU A 9 37.46 -7.09 40.26
C LEU A 9 36.26 -7.78 39.60
N GLY A 10 35.05 -7.34 39.93
CA GLY A 10 33.84 -7.75 39.21
C GLY A 10 33.71 -6.98 37.90
N ALA A 11 33.94 -7.66 36.77
CA ALA A 11 33.53 -7.16 35.46
C ALA A 11 32.03 -7.38 35.31
N ALA A 12 31.25 -6.28 35.36
CA ALA A 12 29.84 -6.32 34.99
C ALA A 12 29.75 -6.38 33.46
N ILE A 13 29.50 -7.59 32.93
CA ILE A 13 29.11 -7.78 31.54
C ILE A 13 27.68 -7.23 31.42
N MET A 14 27.54 -6.03 30.87
CA MET A 14 26.24 -5.53 30.42
C MET A 14 25.89 -6.32 29.15
N VAL A 15 25.02 -7.32 29.28
CA VAL A 15 24.31 -7.91 28.15
C VAL A 15 23.32 -6.83 27.70
N SER A 16 23.70 -6.06 26.68
CA SER A 16 22.76 -5.21 25.96
C SER A 16 21.72 -6.12 25.30
N PRO A 17 20.41 -5.98 25.58
CA PRO A 17 19.42 -6.57 24.71
C PRO A 17 19.65 -6.02 23.30
N LEU A 18 19.57 -6.89 22.30
CA LEU A 18 19.52 -6.46 20.91
C LEU A 18 18.29 -5.54 20.79
N ALA A 19 18.54 -4.26 20.54
CA ALA A 19 17.54 -3.26 20.21
C ALA A 19 16.86 -3.72 18.91
N GLY A 20 15.57 -4.02 18.98
CA GLY A 20 14.70 -4.20 17.83
C GLY A 20 13.57 -3.21 17.99
N ALA A 21 13.27 -2.43 16.94
CA ALA A 21 12.23 -1.43 16.97
C ALA A 21 10.91 -2.02 17.48
N ASP A 22 10.21 -1.24 18.32
CA ASP A 22 8.93 -1.64 18.87
C ASP A 22 7.87 -1.68 17.76
N VAL A 23 6.88 -2.56 17.91
CA VAL A 23 5.77 -2.66 16.96
C VAL A 23 4.99 -1.35 16.98
N ILE A 24 4.83 -0.73 15.83
CA ILE A 24 4.04 0.50 15.65
C ILE A 24 2.56 0.10 15.57
N ASN A 25 1.69 0.88 16.24
CA ASN A 25 0.24 0.75 16.14
C ASN A 25 -0.38 2.07 15.71
N VAL A 26 -0.99 2.09 14.53
CA VAL A 26 -1.75 3.24 14.04
C VAL A 26 -3.13 2.76 13.59
N GLY A 27 -4.17 3.21 14.30
CA GLY A 27 -5.55 2.87 13.95
C GLY A 27 -5.92 1.39 14.14
N GLY A 28 -5.09 0.59 14.83
CA GLY A 28 -5.26 -0.86 14.93
C GLY A 28 -4.41 -1.65 13.94
N VAL A 29 -3.78 -0.97 12.97
CA VAL A 29 -2.78 -1.56 12.08
C VAL A 29 -1.45 -1.64 12.81
N LEU A 30 -0.83 -2.81 12.77
CA LEU A 30 0.38 -3.17 13.49
C LEU A 30 1.49 -3.54 12.50
N TRP A 31 2.68 -3.00 12.68
CA TRP A 31 3.85 -3.38 11.88
C TRP A 31 5.17 -3.15 12.61
N ASN A 32 6.22 -3.81 12.13
CA ASN A 32 7.58 -3.66 12.64
C ASN A 32 8.44 -2.95 11.58
N PRO A 33 8.89 -1.71 11.81
CA PRO A 33 9.69 -0.97 10.81
C PRO A 33 11.04 -1.64 10.51
N ASP A 34 11.52 -2.56 11.36
CA ASP A 34 12.75 -3.33 11.09
C ASP A 34 12.49 -4.64 10.30
N SER A 35 11.31 -4.78 9.68
CA SER A 35 10.96 -5.97 8.92
C SER A 35 11.90 -6.19 7.72
N PRO A 36 12.34 -7.43 7.42
CA PRO A 36 13.10 -7.72 6.21
C PRO A 36 12.36 -7.38 4.91
N LEU A 37 11.02 -7.35 4.95
CA LEU A 37 10.14 -6.88 3.88
C LEU A 37 9.42 -5.61 4.33
N ASP A 38 10.21 -4.60 4.70
CA ASP A 38 9.66 -3.30 5.08
C ASP A 38 8.79 -2.74 3.96
N MET A 39 7.59 -2.29 4.33
CA MET A 39 6.64 -1.63 3.43
C MET A 39 6.33 -2.35 2.13
N LYS A 40 6.36 -3.68 2.17
CA LYS A 40 5.73 -4.49 1.13
C LYS A 40 4.26 -4.75 1.45
N MET A 41 3.39 -4.52 0.47
CA MET A 41 1.99 -4.92 0.49
C MET A 41 1.61 -5.67 -0.78
N ASP A 42 0.87 -6.76 -0.62
CA ASP A 42 0.24 -7.52 -1.69
C ASP A 42 -1.28 -7.40 -1.52
N SER A 43 -1.98 -7.24 -2.63
CA SER A 43 -3.41 -6.96 -2.62
C SER A 43 -4.17 -7.60 -3.77
N ASN A 44 -5.46 -7.76 -3.56
CA ASN A 44 -6.43 -8.14 -4.58
C ASN A 44 -7.43 -7.00 -4.75
N PHE A 45 -7.84 -6.74 -5.99
CA PHE A 45 -8.74 -5.63 -6.28
C PHE A 45 -9.63 -5.92 -7.49
N THR A 46 -10.65 -5.09 -7.64
CA THR A 46 -11.40 -4.94 -8.89
C THR A 46 -11.27 -3.49 -9.38
N GLN A 47 -11.49 -3.31 -10.67
CA GLN A 47 -11.46 -2.01 -11.32
C GLN A 47 -12.51 -1.94 -12.42
N TRP A 48 -12.92 -0.72 -12.75
CA TRP A 48 -13.96 -0.43 -13.74
C TRP A 48 -13.77 0.96 -14.35
N PHE A 49 -14.55 1.23 -15.39
CA PHE A 49 -14.57 2.53 -16.06
C PHE A 49 -15.84 3.30 -15.71
N GLN A 50 -15.72 4.62 -15.55
CA GLN A 50 -16.83 5.54 -15.36
C GLN A 50 -16.77 6.69 -16.37
N SER A 51 -17.93 7.17 -16.79
CA SER A 51 -18.04 8.29 -17.75
C SER A 51 -17.86 9.67 -17.13
N THR A 52 -17.75 9.75 -15.80
CA THR A 52 -17.63 10.99 -15.05
C THR A 52 -16.50 10.88 -14.04
N ASN A 53 -15.86 12.02 -13.74
CA ASN A 53 -14.85 12.12 -12.68
C ASN A 53 -15.45 12.68 -11.39
N SER A 54 -16.48 12.01 -10.85
CA SER A 54 -17.20 12.46 -9.65
C SER A 54 -16.97 11.58 -8.43
N GLY A 55 -15.83 10.88 -8.39
CA GLY A 55 -15.61 9.81 -7.42
C GLY A 55 -16.41 8.58 -7.79
N TYR A 56 -16.80 7.79 -6.79
CA TYR A 56 -17.57 6.58 -7.02
C TYR A 56 -19.03 6.87 -7.38
N ASP A 57 -19.37 6.60 -8.63
CA ASP A 57 -20.74 6.65 -9.13
C ASP A 57 -21.06 5.39 -9.94
N MET A 58 -21.69 4.42 -9.28
CA MET A 58 -22.17 3.19 -9.93
C MET A 58 -23.23 3.46 -11.02
N GLY A 59 -23.83 4.65 -11.06
CA GLY A 59 -24.72 5.08 -12.15
C GLY A 59 -23.98 5.52 -13.43
N SER A 60 -22.67 5.76 -13.34
CA SER A 60 -21.83 6.26 -14.42
C SER A 60 -20.93 5.17 -15.04
N LEU A 61 -21.11 3.89 -14.67
CA LEU A 61 -20.32 2.76 -15.18
C LEU A 61 -20.38 2.65 -16.70
N VAL A 62 -19.24 2.30 -17.30
CA VAL A 62 -19.09 2.12 -18.74
C VAL A 62 -18.85 0.65 -19.05
N GLY A 63 -19.73 0.08 -19.88
CA GLY A 63 -19.69 -1.32 -20.27
C GLY A 63 -18.61 -1.63 -21.31
N ILE A 64 -17.90 -2.74 -21.09
CA ILE A 64 -16.95 -3.33 -22.03
C ILE A 64 -17.62 -4.52 -22.72
N ASN A 65 -17.57 -4.54 -24.05
CA ASN A 65 -18.01 -5.65 -24.88
C ASN A 65 -17.06 -5.87 -26.06
N ALA A 66 -17.31 -6.93 -26.85
CA ALA A 66 -16.43 -7.32 -27.95
C ALA A 66 -16.30 -6.26 -29.06
N THR A 67 -17.21 -5.28 -29.13
CA THR A 67 -17.21 -4.23 -30.16
C THR A 67 -16.45 -2.97 -29.75
N ASN A 68 -16.26 -2.75 -28.45
CA ASN A 68 -15.64 -1.53 -27.90
C ASN A 68 -14.45 -1.79 -26.96
N ALA A 69 -14.02 -3.05 -26.80
CA ALA A 69 -13.03 -3.45 -25.80
C ALA A 69 -11.70 -2.67 -25.84
N THR A 70 -11.31 -2.13 -26.99
CA THR A 70 -10.06 -1.36 -27.14
C THR A 70 -10.27 0.15 -27.26
N THR A 71 -11.53 0.62 -27.27
CA THR A 71 -11.86 2.03 -27.51
C THR A 71 -12.71 2.66 -26.40
N MET A 72 -13.42 1.86 -25.60
CA MET A 72 -14.30 2.34 -24.53
C MET A 72 -13.56 3.07 -23.41
N MET A 73 -12.24 2.90 -23.28
CA MET A 73 -11.46 3.50 -22.20
C MET A 73 -11.26 5.00 -22.42
N PHE A 74 -11.34 5.44 -23.68
CA PHE A 74 -11.05 6.82 -24.06
C PHE A 74 -12.17 7.79 -23.66
N GLY A 75 -11.77 8.89 -23.03
CA GLY A 75 -12.71 9.87 -22.46
C GLY A 75 -13.49 9.36 -21.25
N ASN A 76 -13.07 8.23 -20.68
CA ASN A 76 -13.61 7.65 -19.47
C ASN A 76 -12.51 7.50 -18.41
N TYR A 77 -12.92 7.33 -17.17
CA TYR A 77 -12.05 7.33 -16.00
C TYR A 77 -11.95 5.93 -15.40
N LEU A 78 -10.73 5.47 -15.16
CA LEU A 78 -10.43 4.24 -14.44
C LEU A 78 -10.54 4.47 -12.94
N TYR A 79 -11.29 3.57 -12.29
CA TYR A 79 -11.48 3.51 -10.85
C TYR A 79 -11.28 2.08 -10.37
N GLY A 80 -10.94 1.93 -9.10
CA GLY A 80 -10.81 0.61 -8.48
C GLY A 80 -10.93 0.65 -6.97
N GLY A 81 -11.09 -0.53 -6.41
CA GLY A 81 -11.14 -0.77 -4.98
C GLY A 81 -10.70 -2.19 -4.65
N GLY A 82 -10.04 -2.36 -3.51
CA GLY A 82 -9.39 -3.61 -3.16
C GLY A 82 -9.05 -3.74 -1.69
N LYS A 83 -8.37 -4.85 -1.38
CA LYS A 83 -7.93 -5.19 -0.03
C LYS A 83 -6.47 -5.61 -0.02
N ILE A 84 -5.78 -5.10 0.98
CA ILE A 84 -4.40 -5.45 1.30
C ILE A 84 -4.44 -6.75 2.13
N ASN A 85 -3.77 -7.79 1.64
CA ASN A 85 -3.74 -9.11 2.25
C ASN A 85 -2.48 -9.34 3.10
N ASN A 86 -1.42 -8.60 2.79
CA ASN A 86 -0.23 -8.55 3.64
C ASN A 86 0.32 -7.12 3.71
N PHE A 87 0.99 -6.84 4.81
CA PHE A 87 1.60 -5.56 5.10
C PHE A 87 2.85 -5.80 5.94
N ASN A 88 3.99 -5.33 5.43
CA ASN A 88 5.23 -5.30 6.20
C ASN A 88 5.62 -6.70 6.72
N ASP A 89 5.59 -7.69 5.82
CA ASP A 89 5.80 -9.13 6.06
C ASP A 89 4.63 -9.81 6.81
N ALA A 90 3.79 -9.08 7.54
CA ALA A 90 2.64 -9.65 8.26
C ALA A 90 1.43 -9.87 7.36
N ASN A 91 0.63 -10.90 7.64
CA ASN A 91 -0.61 -11.20 6.90
C ASN A 91 -1.87 -10.66 7.63
N ASP A 92 -3.04 -10.73 6.99
CA ASP A 92 -4.33 -10.25 7.56
C ASP A 92 -5.11 -11.33 8.36
N GLN A 93 -4.45 -12.45 8.69
CA GLN A 93 -5.07 -13.63 9.29
C GLN A 93 -4.37 -14.07 10.57
N THR A 94 -5.07 -13.89 11.69
CA THR A 94 -4.65 -14.43 12.99
C THR A 94 -4.35 -15.94 12.92
N GLY A 95 -3.12 -16.33 13.22
CA GLY A 95 -2.71 -17.74 13.36
C GLY A 95 -2.23 -18.44 12.08
N GLN A 96 -2.07 -17.71 10.97
CA GLN A 96 -1.30 -18.18 9.82
C GLN A 96 0.20 -18.06 10.14
N PRO A 97 0.97 -19.17 10.18
CA PRO A 97 2.36 -19.16 10.65
C PRO A 97 3.38 -18.70 9.61
N ASN A 98 2.98 -18.43 8.35
CA ASN A 98 3.89 -18.09 7.27
C ASN A 98 3.47 -16.78 6.57
N PRO A 99 4.33 -15.75 6.54
CA PRO A 99 5.67 -15.71 7.13
C PRO A 99 5.65 -15.62 8.68
N GLU A 100 6.74 -16.02 9.35
CA GLU A 100 6.92 -15.83 10.80
C GLU A 100 7.18 -14.34 11.08
N THR A 101 6.12 -13.56 11.21
CA THR A 101 6.23 -12.13 11.43
C THR A 101 5.84 -11.73 12.84
N ASN A 102 6.45 -10.64 13.31
CA ASN A 102 6.02 -9.96 14.52
C ASN A 102 5.60 -8.54 14.12
N PRO A 103 4.29 -8.24 14.10
CA PRO A 103 3.14 -9.06 14.51
C PRO A 103 2.76 -10.15 13.49
N ALA A 104 2.02 -11.19 13.93
CA ALA A 104 1.55 -12.26 13.04
C ALA A 104 0.32 -11.85 12.20
N ASP A 105 -0.43 -10.86 12.67
CA ASP A 105 -1.60 -10.28 12.02
C ASP A 105 -1.43 -8.76 12.08
N PHE A 106 -1.37 -8.09 10.93
CA PHE A 106 -1.19 -6.64 10.89
C PHE A 106 -2.47 -5.89 11.24
N CYS A 107 -3.65 -6.51 11.22
CA CYS A 107 -4.92 -5.84 11.52
C CYS A 107 -5.84 -6.69 12.41
N PRO A 108 -5.48 -6.96 13.68
CA PRO A 108 -6.33 -7.77 14.55
C PRO A 108 -7.68 -7.09 14.80
N GLY A 109 -8.74 -7.64 14.20
CA GLY A 109 -10.09 -7.06 14.28
C GLY A 109 -10.34 -5.89 13.33
N CYS A 110 -9.54 -5.78 12.26
CA CYS A 110 -9.78 -4.89 11.14
C CYS A 110 -9.37 -5.53 9.81
N GLU A 111 -9.56 -4.80 8.73
CA GLU A 111 -8.94 -5.02 7.44
C GLU A 111 -8.46 -3.71 6.83
N LEU A 112 -7.45 -3.82 5.96
CA LEU A 112 -6.99 -2.68 5.17
C LEU A 112 -7.59 -2.78 3.77
N THR A 113 -8.50 -1.86 3.48
CA THR A 113 -9.10 -1.67 2.16
C THR A 113 -8.52 -0.44 1.50
N TYR A 114 -8.63 -0.36 0.18
CA TYR A 114 -8.14 0.80 -0.56
C TYR A 114 -8.98 1.08 -1.79
N GLU A 115 -8.78 2.29 -2.27
CA GLU A 115 -9.58 2.98 -3.26
C GLU A 115 -8.62 3.75 -4.17
N PHE A 116 -8.83 3.71 -5.49
CA PHE A 116 -8.13 4.59 -6.43
C PHE A 116 -9.05 5.05 -7.55
N GLY A 117 -8.73 6.19 -8.15
CA GLY A 117 -9.56 6.77 -9.20
C GLY A 117 -8.95 7.98 -9.88
N GLY A 118 -9.71 8.56 -10.80
CA GLY A 118 -9.37 9.82 -11.48
C GLY A 118 -8.29 9.70 -12.56
N ILE A 119 -8.13 8.50 -13.15
CA ILE A 119 -7.16 8.23 -14.21
C ILE A 119 -7.89 8.18 -15.55
N GLU A 120 -7.57 9.09 -16.47
CA GLU A 120 -8.24 9.20 -17.78
C GLU A 120 -7.34 8.70 -18.91
N PHE A 121 -7.91 7.96 -19.85
CA PHE A 121 -7.25 7.67 -21.13
C PHE A 121 -7.69 8.70 -22.17
N VAL A 122 -6.73 9.46 -22.69
CA VAL A 122 -6.97 10.54 -23.66
C VAL A 122 -6.39 10.13 -25.01
N GLU A 123 -7.22 10.13 -26.05
CA GLU A 123 -6.74 9.84 -27.41
C GLU A 123 -5.81 10.96 -27.91
N ASN A 124 -4.69 10.57 -28.53
CA ASN A 124 -3.79 11.51 -29.20
C ASN A 124 -4.43 12.07 -30.48
N THR A 125 -5.34 11.32 -31.09
CA THR A 125 -6.09 11.70 -32.28
C THR A 125 -7.55 11.28 -32.13
N PRO A 126 -8.52 12.21 -32.25
CA PRO A 126 -9.94 11.89 -32.08
C PRO A 126 -10.42 10.75 -32.98
N GLY A 127 -10.98 9.71 -32.38
CA GLY A 127 -11.49 8.51 -33.08
C GLY A 127 -10.40 7.59 -33.63
N GLY A 128 -9.14 7.80 -33.23
CA GLY A 128 -7.99 6.99 -33.62
C GLY A 128 -7.34 6.22 -32.47
N GLY A 129 -7.92 6.24 -31.27
CA GLY A 129 -7.40 5.53 -30.12
C GLY A 129 -7.53 4.01 -30.28
N ASP A 130 -6.49 3.30 -29.84
CA ASP A 130 -6.50 1.86 -29.62
C ASP A 130 -5.71 1.58 -28.34
N PHE A 131 -6.37 1.07 -27.30
CA PHE A 131 -5.73 0.77 -26.03
C PHE A 131 -4.57 -0.23 -26.16
N LEU A 132 -4.57 -1.05 -27.22
CA LEU A 132 -3.49 -1.99 -27.52
C LEU A 132 -2.25 -1.33 -28.13
N ASP A 133 -2.36 -0.08 -28.59
CA ASP A 133 -1.27 0.71 -29.12
C ASP A 133 -1.01 1.96 -28.25
N PRO A 134 -0.03 1.90 -27.33
CA PRO A 134 0.36 3.03 -26.49
C PRO A 134 0.76 4.31 -27.25
N ALA A 135 1.00 4.26 -28.56
CA ALA A 135 1.26 5.45 -29.36
C ALA A 135 -0.01 6.26 -29.67
N THR A 136 -1.19 5.68 -29.48
CA THR A 136 -2.48 6.31 -29.86
C THR A 136 -3.13 7.08 -28.73
N TYR A 137 -2.61 6.98 -27.50
CA TYR A 137 -3.17 7.66 -26.35
C TYR A 137 -2.11 8.21 -25.40
N THR A 138 -2.55 9.10 -24.52
CA THR A 138 -1.86 9.49 -23.29
C THR A 138 -2.74 9.16 -22.10
N VAL A 139 -2.13 9.02 -20.93
CA VAL A 139 -2.88 8.91 -19.67
C VAL A 139 -2.83 10.27 -18.99
N ASP A 140 -3.98 10.81 -18.62
CA ASP A 140 -4.08 11.98 -17.75
C ASP A 140 -4.38 11.50 -16.32
N TRP A 141 -3.43 11.73 -15.43
CA TRP A 141 -3.52 11.39 -14.00
C TRP A 141 -3.51 12.63 -13.11
N SER A 142 -3.75 13.82 -13.67
CA SER A 142 -3.75 15.09 -12.93
C SER A 142 -4.80 15.18 -11.82
N GLN A 143 -5.87 14.37 -11.92
CA GLN A 143 -6.94 14.26 -10.94
C GLN A 143 -6.93 12.90 -10.22
N SER A 144 -5.84 12.14 -10.39
CA SER A 144 -5.74 10.80 -9.82
C SER A 144 -5.49 10.84 -8.32
N TYR A 145 -6.02 9.84 -7.62
CA TYR A 145 -5.85 9.71 -6.18
C TYR A 145 -5.87 8.25 -5.76
N PHE A 146 -5.29 7.98 -4.60
CA PHE A 146 -5.49 6.74 -3.87
C PHE A 146 -5.78 7.04 -2.40
N LYS A 147 -6.55 6.15 -1.77
CA LYS A 147 -6.78 6.14 -0.32
C LYS A 147 -6.74 4.73 0.21
N ILE A 148 -6.18 4.56 1.40
CA ILE A 148 -6.15 3.32 2.15
C ILE A 148 -6.93 3.58 3.43
N TRP A 149 -7.78 2.63 3.80
CA TRP A 149 -8.72 2.72 4.92
C TRP A 149 -8.45 1.59 5.91
N VAL A 150 -8.60 1.89 7.19
CA VAL A 150 -8.74 0.88 8.24
C VAL A 150 -10.23 0.65 8.47
N ASP A 151 -10.75 -0.50 8.02
CA ASP A 151 -12.13 -0.92 8.29
C ASP A 151 -12.17 -1.94 9.44
N HIS A 152 -13.09 -1.77 10.37
CA HIS A 152 -13.30 -2.68 11.51
C HIS A 152 -14.48 -3.66 11.31
N SER A 153 -15.17 -3.59 10.17
CA SER A 153 -16.33 -4.41 9.82
C SER A 153 -15.93 -5.77 9.25
N ARG A 154 -14.76 -5.85 8.59
CA ARG A 154 -14.25 -7.05 7.92
C ARG A 154 -15.27 -7.69 6.98
N ASN A 155 -15.92 -6.88 6.16
CA ASN A 155 -16.99 -7.29 5.24
C ASN A 155 -16.57 -7.26 3.77
N PHE A 156 -15.49 -6.58 3.41
CA PHE A 156 -15.09 -6.46 2.02
C PHE A 156 -14.48 -7.76 1.46
N ASN A 157 -14.87 -8.12 0.24
CA ASN A 157 -14.30 -9.24 -0.49
C ASN A 157 -14.05 -8.91 -1.97
N ALA A 158 -12.78 -8.67 -2.30
CA ALA A 158 -12.31 -8.45 -3.67
C ALA A 158 -12.63 -9.58 -4.67
N ASN A 159 -13.02 -10.77 -4.21
CA ASN A 159 -13.40 -11.90 -5.05
C ASN A 159 -14.92 -12.05 -5.25
N ASN A 160 -15.73 -11.18 -4.61
CA ASN A 160 -17.17 -11.18 -4.84
C ASN A 160 -17.50 -10.73 -6.26
N ASP A 161 -18.70 -11.11 -6.70
CA ASP A 161 -19.21 -10.69 -8.00
C ASP A 161 -19.75 -9.26 -7.88
N PHE A 162 -18.93 -8.28 -8.22
CA PHE A 162 -19.28 -6.86 -8.17
C PHE A 162 -20.48 -6.48 -9.05
N GLU A 163 -20.77 -7.28 -10.08
CA GLU A 163 -21.99 -7.10 -10.88
C GLU A 163 -23.25 -7.46 -10.06
N ALA A 164 -23.14 -8.45 -9.17
CA ALA A 164 -24.23 -8.94 -8.35
C ALA A 164 -24.36 -8.17 -7.01
N ASP A 165 -23.25 -7.66 -6.49
CA ASP A 165 -23.20 -6.86 -5.27
C ASP A 165 -22.30 -5.62 -5.39
N PRO A 166 -22.81 -4.53 -5.98
CA PRO A 166 -22.05 -3.28 -6.09
C PRO A 166 -21.76 -2.63 -4.73
N ASN A 167 -22.36 -3.10 -3.62
CA ASN A 167 -22.16 -2.47 -2.31
C ASN A 167 -20.76 -2.71 -1.75
N GLU A 168 -20.07 -3.76 -2.21
CA GLU A 168 -18.67 -4.05 -1.88
C GLU A 168 -17.75 -2.84 -2.05
N MET A 169 -18.05 -1.93 -3.00
CA MET A 169 -17.28 -0.69 -3.16
C MET A 169 -17.49 0.30 -2.03
N TYR A 170 -18.68 0.38 -1.44
CA TYR A 170 -18.89 1.19 -0.25
C TYR A 170 -18.19 0.58 0.97
N GLU A 171 -18.18 -0.75 1.07
CA GLU A 171 -17.46 -1.49 2.13
C GLU A 171 -15.93 -1.31 2.02
N ALA A 172 -15.39 -1.11 0.81
CA ALA A 172 -13.98 -0.77 0.64
C ALA A 172 -13.60 0.63 1.18
N THR A 173 -14.56 1.47 1.57
CA THR A 173 -14.35 2.92 1.79
C THR A 173 -15.00 3.46 3.06
N ASP A 174 -15.62 2.61 3.88
CA ASP A 174 -16.36 2.99 5.08
C ASP A 174 -15.48 3.04 6.36
N GLY A 175 -14.17 2.83 6.20
CA GLY A 175 -13.17 2.85 7.26
C GLY A 175 -12.63 4.23 7.65
N ALA A 176 -11.66 4.23 8.55
CA ALA A 176 -10.88 5.42 8.93
C ALA A 176 -9.69 5.61 7.98
N LEU A 177 -9.42 6.85 7.56
CA LEU A 177 -8.36 7.13 6.58
C LEU A 177 -6.96 6.81 7.13
N PHE A 178 -6.36 5.74 6.62
CA PHE A 178 -5.01 5.28 6.96
C PHE A 178 -3.94 6.10 6.23
N LEU A 179 -4.04 6.15 4.90
CA LEU A 179 -3.15 6.86 3.99
C LEU A 179 -3.93 7.45 2.82
N GLU A 180 -3.50 8.58 2.29
CA GLU A 180 -3.98 9.11 1.01
C GLU A 180 -2.86 9.76 0.21
N GLY A 181 -3.05 9.84 -1.09
CA GLY A 181 -2.06 10.44 -1.98
C GLY A 181 -2.50 10.53 -3.44
N THR A 182 -1.53 10.90 -4.27
CA THR A 182 -1.66 11.10 -5.71
C THR A 182 -0.66 10.25 -6.47
N PHE A 183 -0.83 10.13 -7.78
CA PHE A 183 0.13 9.45 -8.64
C PHE A 183 1.09 10.46 -9.28
N GLU A 184 2.39 10.19 -9.17
CA GLU A 184 3.45 10.94 -9.84
C GLU A 184 3.65 10.47 -11.28
N SER A 185 3.45 9.17 -11.52
CA SER A 185 3.43 8.60 -12.86
C SER A 185 2.57 7.34 -12.90
N ILE A 186 1.95 7.10 -14.05
CA ILE A 186 1.23 5.86 -14.34
C ILE A 186 1.63 5.40 -15.73
N SER A 187 1.85 4.10 -15.87
CA SER A 187 2.16 3.46 -17.14
C SER A 187 1.39 2.16 -17.27
N PHE A 188 0.99 1.83 -18.49
CA PHE A 188 0.33 0.58 -18.83
C PHE A 188 1.18 -0.18 -19.85
N THR A 189 1.32 -1.50 -19.66
CA THR A 189 2.12 -2.35 -20.55
C THR A 189 1.49 -3.72 -20.72
N GLY A 190 1.85 -4.40 -21.81
CA GLY A 190 1.37 -5.76 -22.08
C GLY A 190 -0.12 -5.82 -22.35
N GLN A 191 -0.69 -4.76 -22.92
CA GLN A 191 -2.09 -4.71 -23.31
C GLN A 191 -2.38 -5.79 -24.35
N LEU A 192 -3.40 -6.60 -24.11
CA LEU A 192 -3.83 -7.64 -25.04
C LEU A 192 -5.34 -7.80 -24.99
N PHE A 193 -5.97 -7.88 -26.16
CA PHE A 193 -7.33 -8.36 -26.29
C PHE A 193 -7.33 -9.65 -27.12
N ALA A 194 -7.53 -10.79 -26.46
CA ALA A 194 -7.53 -12.09 -27.11
C ALA A 194 -8.47 -13.07 -26.39
N ALA A 195 -9.18 -13.89 -27.16
CA ALA A 195 -10.07 -14.94 -26.65
C ALA A 195 -11.09 -14.45 -25.60
N GLY A 196 -11.57 -13.21 -25.72
CA GLY A 196 -12.56 -12.63 -24.78
C GLY A 196 -11.93 -12.12 -23.49
N MET A 197 -10.62 -11.92 -23.47
CA MET A 197 -9.91 -11.38 -22.32
C MET A 197 -9.22 -10.09 -22.73
N LEU A 198 -9.57 -8.99 -22.07
CA LEU A 198 -8.80 -7.76 -22.09
C LEU A 198 -7.88 -7.78 -20.87
N PHE A 199 -6.57 -7.73 -21.10
CA PHE A 199 -5.54 -7.79 -20.08
C PHE A 199 -4.61 -6.59 -20.19
N SER A 200 -4.15 -6.09 -19.05
CA SER A 200 -3.07 -5.11 -18.97
C SER A 200 -2.32 -5.23 -17.65
N ASN A 201 -1.05 -4.85 -17.67
CA ASN A 201 -0.30 -4.52 -16.47
C ASN A 201 -0.26 -3.01 -16.29
N ALA A 202 -0.17 -2.57 -15.05
CA ALA A 202 0.05 -1.19 -14.67
C ALA A 202 1.29 -1.08 -13.77
N GLY A 203 2.04 -0.01 -13.94
CA GLY A 203 3.12 0.38 -13.03
C GLY A 203 2.99 1.86 -12.71
N SER A 204 3.14 2.23 -11.45
CA SER A 204 3.01 3.62 -11.02
C SER A 204 3.93 4.01 -9.87
N ALA A 205 4.26 5.29 -9.84
CA ALA A 205 4.90 5.96 -8.72
C ALA A 205 3.84 6.77 -7.98
N MET A 206 3.75 6.64 -6.66
CA MET A 206 2.71 7.23 -5.84
C MET A 206 3.33 8.08 -4.74
N HIS A 207 2.68 9.20 -4.42
CA HIS A 207 3.11 10.14 -3.40
C HIS A 207 1.98 10.32 -2.37
N VAL A 208 2.29 10.03 -1.11
CA VAL A 208 1.45 10.18 0.07
C VAL A 208 1.38 11.64 0.47
N THR A 209 0.16 12.15 0.55
CA THR A 209 -0.10 13.54 0.93
C THR A 209 -0.79 13.66 2.29
N GLY A 210 -1.37 12.58 2.81
CA GLY A 210 -2.18 12.62 4.02
C GLY A 210 -2.44 11.24 4.65
N GLY A 211 -3.36 11.22 5.61
CA GLY A 211 -3.75 10.04 6.38
C GLY A 211 -3.08 9.94 7.76
N MET A 212 -3.67 9.15 8.65
CA MET A 212 -3.21 9.04 10.05
C MET A 212 -1.84 8.36 10.19
N ALA A 213 -1.44 7.56 9.22
CA ALA A 213 -0.18 6.82 9.24
C ALA A 213 0.95 7.52 8.45
N ARG A 214 0.67 8.64 7.77
CA ARG A 214 1.63 9.37 6.91
C ARG A 214 2.98 9.61 7.59
N ASP A 215 2.97 10.08 8.83
CA ASP A 215 4.18 10.48 9.57
C ASP A 215 5.06 9.28 9.97
N TYR A 216 4.64 8.05 9.66
CA TYR A 216 5.36 6.82 9.95
C TYR A 216 6.02 6.18 8.71
N PHE A 217 5.91 6.84 7.55
CA PHE A 217 6.51 6.38 6.29
C PHE A 217 7.61 7.32 5.86
N ASP A 218 8.68 6.77 5.28
CA ASP A 218 9.69 7.62 4.64
C ASP A 218 9.05 8.18 3.38
N THR A 219 8.92 9.49 3.34
CA THR A 219 8.41 10.19 2.17
C THR A 219 9.60 10.58 1.31
N ASP A 220 9.60 10.20 0.04
CA ASP A 220 10.61 10.41 -0.98
C ASP A 220 11.85 9.46 -1.00
N PRO A 221 11.78 8.17 -0.58
CA PRO A 221 12.93 7.26 -0.64
C PRO A 221 13.27 6.85 -2.08
N LEU A 222 12.32 6.94 -3.00
CA LEU A 222 12.45 6.49 -4.39
C LEU A 222 12.41 7.69 -5.35
N VAL A 223 13.04 7.51 -6.52
CA VAL A 223 13.05 8.52 -7.59
C VAL A 223 12.63 7.92 -8.91
N THR A 224 11.76 8.62 -9.63
CA THR A 224 11.39 8.27 -11.00
C THR A 224 12.60 8.40 -11.93
N LEU A 225 12.51 7.86 -13.15
CA LEU A 225 13.53 8.09 -14.19
C LEU A 225 13.74 9.59 -14.52
N GLY A 226 12.73 10.42 -14.27
CA GLY A 226 12.79 11.88 -14.42
C GLY A 226 13.39 12.61 -13.22
N GLY A 227 13.73 11.90 -12.13
CA GLY A 227 14.27 12.47 -10.90
C GLY A 227 13.24 13.04 -9.94
N THR A 228 11.93 12.92 -10.24
CA THR A 228 10.86 13.27 -9.29
C THR A 228 10.82 12.22 -8.18
N PRO A 229 10.91 12.62 -6.90
CA PRO A 229 10.78 11.68 -5.79
C PRO A 229 9.36 11.14 -5.67
N PHE A 230 9.21 9.96 -5.08
CA PHE A 230 7.92 9.36 -4.75
C PHE A 230 8.07 8.38 -3.58
N ASP A 231 6.94 8.00 -2.98
CA ASP A 231 6.88 7.21 -1.75
C ASP A 231 6.72 5.73 -2.05
N PHE A 232 5.77 5.40 -2.94
CA PHE A 232 5.45 4.00 -3.24
C PHE A 232 5.62 3.66 -4.72
N SER A 233 6.24 2.52 -4.97
CA SER A 233 6.22 1.85 -6.27
C SER A 233 5.09 0.84 -6.27
N TYR A 234 4.20 0.93 -7.23
CA TYR A 234 3.05 0.04 -7.38
C TYR A 234 3.11 -0.68 -8.71
N THR A 235 2.84 -1.99 -8.69
CA THR A 235 2.72 -2.82 -9.88
C THR A 235 1.46 -3.66 -9.79
N ALA A 236 0.72 -3.77 -10.88
CA ALA A 236 -0.55 -4.48 -10.91
C ALA A 236 -0.78 -5.18 -12.24
N SER A 237 -1.63 -6.20 -12.21
CA SER A 237 -2.22 -6.81 -13.39
C SER A 237 -3.73 -6.93 -13.22
N SER A 238 -4.47 -6.78 -14.31
CA SER A 238 -5.93 -6.89 -14.28
C SER A 238 -6.48 -7.46 -15.58
N GLN A 239 -7.61 -8.15 -15.46
CA GLN A 239 -8.30 -8.81 -16.56
C GLN A 239 -9.81 -8.55 -16.52
N PHE A 240 -10.34 -8.09 -17.66
CA PHE A 240 -11.77 -8.12 -17.97
C PHE A 240 -12.10 -9.34 -18.84
N MET A 241 -13.15 -10.07 -18.49
CA MET A 241 -13.64 -11.23 -19.26
C MET A 241 -14.85 -10.83 -20.11
N VAL A 242 -14.58 -10.44 -21.35
CA VAL A 242 -15.55 -9.98 -22.34
C VAL A 242 -16.17 -11.15 -23.10
N ASP A 243 -17.50 -11.19 -23.20
CA ASP A 243 -18.19 -12.17 -24.04
C ASP A 243 -18.05 -11.83 -25.54
N LEU A 244 -17.36 -12.71 -26.28
CA LEU A 244 -17.14 -12.57 -27.72
C LEU A 244 -18.36 -12.91 -28.57
N ALA A 245 -19.38 -13.58 -28.02
CA ALA A 245 -20.57 -13.99 -28.78
C ALA A 245 -21.58 -12.86 -29.02
N GLY A 246 -21.19 -11.60 -28.74
CA GLY A 246 -22.10 -10.45 -28.75
C GLY A 246 -22.92 -10.35 -27.48
N GLY A 247 -22.31 -10.72 -26.35
CA GLY A 247 -22.95 -10.77 -25.04
C GLY A 247 -23.14 -9.41 -24.37
N ALA A 248 -23.65 -9.48 -23.14
CA ALA A 248 -23.85 -8.34 -22.26
C ALA A 248 -22.53 -7.61 -21.98
N ASP A 249 -22.66 -6.32 -21.65
CA ASP A 249 -21.54 -5.54 -21.16
C ASP A 249 -20.97 -6.13 -19.87
N VAL A 250 -19.67 -5.98 -19.71
CA VAL A 250 -18.91 -6.29 -18.50
C VAL A 250 -18.44 -4.97 -17.92
N PHE A 251 -18.70 -4.73 -16.64
CA PHE A 251 -18.38 -3.48 -15.99
C PHE A 251 -17.15 -3.60 -15.10
N PHE A 252 -16.94 -4.76 -14.47
CA PHE A 252 -15.85 -4.98 -13.52
C PHE A 252 -14.79 -5.96 -14.01
N ALA A 253 -13.54 -5.69 -13.61
CA ALA A 253 -12.45 -6.63 -13.77
C ALA A 253 -12.67 -7.84 -12.86
N ARG A 254 -12.36 -9.04 -13.38
CA ARG A 254 -12.67 -10.29 -12.69
C ARG A 254 -11.48 -10.89 -11.94
N VAL A 255 -10.26 -10.57 -12.38
CA VAL A 255 -9.03 -10.99 -11.71
C VAL A 255 -8.07 -9.82 -11.74
N SER A 256 -7.72 -9.31 -10.55
CA SER A 256 -6.66 -8.31 -10.43
C SER A 256 -5.86 -8.49 -9.16
N THR A 257 -4.55 -8.31 -9.28
CA THR A 257 -3.59 -8.41 -8.17
C THR A 257 -2.59 -7.28 -8.27
N ALA A 258 -2.13 -6.79 -7.13
CA ALA A 258 -1.10 -5.77 -7.09
C ALA A 258 -0.12 -5.95 -5.94
N GLU A 259 1.08 -5.41 -6.15
CA GLU A 259 2.14 -5.29 -5.17
C GLU A 259 2.53 -3.81 -5.05
N LEU A 260 2.65 -3.35 -3.82
CA LEU A 260 3.12 -2.02 -3.44
C LEU A 260 4.38 -2.16 -2.60
N LEU A 261 5.38 -1.34 -2.91
CA LEU A 261 6.68 -1.29 -2.23
C LEU A 261 6.97 0.15 -1.79
N GLY A 262 7.47 0.32 -0.57
CA GLY A 262 7.89 1.60 0.01
C GLY A 262 8.95 1.42 1.09
N ASP A 263 9.05 2.36 2.03
CA ASP A 263 9.94 2.29 3.19
C ASP A 263 9.28 2.95 4.43
N THR A 264 9.43 2.38 5.62
CA THR A 264 8.98 3.03 6.86
C THR A 264 10.08 3.87 7.48
N ILE A 265 9.72 4.84 8.33
CA ILE A 265 10.73 5.48 9.16
C ILE A 265 11.10 4.57 10.35
N SER A 266 12.40 4.36 10.54
CA SER A 266 12.90 3.79 11.79
C SER A 266 12.68 4.81 12.93
N ILE A 267 11.74 4.53 13.83
CA ILE A 267 11.50 5.37 15.00
C ILE A 267 12.52 5.00 16.09
N PRO A 268 13.39 5.92 16.53
CA PRO A 268 14.36 5.62 17.58
C PRO A 268 13.66 5.14 18.85
N GLU A 269 14.07 3.98 19.35
CA GLU A 269 13.44 3.39 20.52
C GLU A 269 13.41 4.38 21.70
N PRO A 270 12.25 4.53 22.39
CA PRO A 270 12.16 5.33 23.62
C PRO A 270 13.21 4.91 24.66
N GLY A 271 13.57 3.63 24.67
CA GLY A 271 14.60 3.04 25.53
C GLY A 271 16.01 3.56 25.26
N ALA A 272 16.39 3.78 23.99
CA ALA A 272 17.71 4.30 23.64
C ALA A 272 17.90 5.73 24.14
N LEU A 273 16.87 6.58 24.02
CA LEU A 273 16.87 7.94 24.58
C LEU A 273 16.85 7.92 26.11
N ALA A 274 16.08 7.02 26.72
CA ALA A 274 16.05 6.86 28.17
C ALA A 274 17.40 6.36 28.73
N LEU A 275 18.07 5.44 28.05
CA LEU A 275 19.40 4.93 28.43
C LEU A 275 20.50 5.95 28.18
N LEU A 276 20.44 6.72 27.10
CA LEU A 276 21.33 7.86 26.87
C LEU A 276 21.12 8.91 27.97
N GLY A 277 19.88 9.25 28.28
CA GLY A 277 19.51 10.17 29.36
C GLY A 277 19.98 9.66 30.73
N ALA A 278 19.76 8.38 31.05
CA ALA A 278 20.23 7.76 32.28
C ALA A 278 21.77 7.68 32.34
N GLY A 279 22.43 7.41 31.22
CA GLY A 279 23.89 7.41 31.10
C GLY A 279 24.48 8.79 31.35
N LEU A 280 23.88 9.85 30.79
CA LEU A 280 24.28 11.24 31.04
C LEU A 280 24.05 11.65 32.50
N ILE A 281 22.94 11.24 33.13
CA ILE A 281 22.69 11.46 34.56
C ILE A 281 23.72 10.71 35.42
N GLY A 282 24.06 9.48 35.04
CA GLY A 282 25.11 8.69 35.69
C GLY A 282 26.47 9.39 35.65
N LEU A 283 26.87 9.87 34.46
CA LEU A 283 28.12 10.62 34.26
C LEU A 283 28.14 11.95 35.03
N ALA A 284 27.02 12.67 35.08
CA ALA A 284 26.89 13.89 35.87
C ALA A 284 27.06 13.62 37.38
N ARG A 285 26.57 12.47 37.87
CA ARG A 285 26.73 12.06 39.28
C ARG A 285 28.15 11.62 39.60
N VAL A 286 28.87 11.01 38.66
CA VAL A 286 30.30 10.67 38.81
C VAL A 286 31.15 11.93 38.82
N ARG A 287 30.88 12.92 37.97
CA ARG A 287 31.60 14.21 37.95
C ARG A 287 31.49 14.95 39.29
N ARG A 288 30.30 15.00 39.90
CA ARG A 288 30.10 15.62 41.22
C ARG A 288 30.87 14.94 42.36
N ARG A 289 31.22 13.66 42.22
CA ARG A 289 32.06 12.95 43.21
C ARG A 289 33.56 13.24 43.04
N HIS A 290 33.98 13.62 41.84
CA HIS A 290 35.37 14.00 41.58
C HIS A 290 35.68 15.42 42.05
N ASP A 291 34.71 16.33 42.01
CA ASP A 291 34.89 17.73 42.47
C ASP A 291 34.72 17.89 44.00
N ALA A 292 34.30 16.83 44.71
CA ALA A 292 34.05 16.83 46.16
C ALA A 292 35.10 16.04 46.97
N ALA A 293 36.19 15.60 46.33
CA ALA A 293 37.36 14.98 46.94
C ALA A 293 38.60 15.86 46.70
#